data_AF-A0A9P0G4N7-F1
#
_entry.id   AF-A0A9P0G4N7-F1
#
_cell.length_a   1.000
_cell.length_b   1.000
_cell.length_c   1.000
_cell.angle_alpha   90.00
_cell.angle_beta   90.00
_cell.angle_gamma   90.00
#
_symmetry.space_group_name_H-M   'P 1'
#
loop_
_entity.id
_entity.type
_entity.pdbx_description
1 polymer ?
#
loop_
_entity_poly.entity_id
_entity_poly.type
_entity_poly.pdbx_seq_one_letter_code
_entity_poly.pdbx_strand_id
1 'polypeptide(L)'
;MEAFTVDKFCKNCGDRLELSADEGLECTKCKCYIHIKCLKRGSVPGGLYGDTFHAFICYECSSDNTESFVRIRLSWLQIIVLVLYHLQHKSPGLARKGFFHWRHHVATFIDKNWEILFPSDFKKKKKWTGTIAGTLSHFNKYIFLSGITVFNEPAFWTLMYPKISPLTISSVYSLMAVEKQNIKLKKEIPVSDAELFSRLLHSCVINKELLKTFNVNSMQIQAETKSDGNDSMDIVEESKKFGDTRSRHKRKNAKHLGITSRKLLRLATSTAALSDDLTNFNLGSPDTDQSSQECKTEDVKPKDVSRLLNPFCHYNTSLSNISRMKGITLQNKLTGGIRQDLILSPYSGMHLKPYIRRDAETFPPWLKLMAEIQLAANSSNPDYFLPPRAPLDYTYVQPEHIPAINSLCNQFFWPGIDLTETLQYPDFSCVVLYKRLIVGFAFLVPDVSHTENYLSFLFTRPYWRNCGIAKFMIYHLIQTSVGKDITLHVSMNNPVLLLYQRFGFKVENVVVGFYDKYVRNDVSESKNAFLCRLDR
;
A
#
# COMPACT_ATOMS: atom_id res chain seq x y z
N MET A 1 6.55 -5.81 -34.92
CA MET A 1 5.27 -5.06 -35.04
C MET A 1 4.05 -5.95 -34.80
N GLU A 2 4.10 -7.26 -35.09
CA GLU A 2 2.97 -8.19 -34.90
C GLU A 2 2.42 -8.29 -33.46
N ALA A 3 3.23 -7.99 -32.43
CA ALA A 3 2.81 -8.08 -31.04
C ALA A 3 1.70 -7.08 -30.63
N PHE A 4 1.53 -5.99 -31.39
CA PHE A 4 0.62 -4.87 -31.06
C PHE A 4 -0.57 -4.73 -32.01
N THR A 5 -0.60 -5.49 -33.10
CA THR A 5 -1.60 -5.34 -34.18
C THR A 5 -2.61 -6.49 -34.25
N VAL A 6 -2.39 -7.58 -33.51
CA VAL A 6 -3.29 -8.74 -33.49
C VAL A 6 -4.21 -8.64 -32.30
N ASP A 7 -5.52 -8.68 -32.55
CA ASP A 7 -6.54 -8.74 -31.51
C ASP A 7 -6.43 -10.08 -30.78
N LYS A 8 -6.08 -9.99 -29.49
CA LYS A 8 -5.95 -11.14 -28.60
C LYS A 8 -7.22 -11.24 -27.78
N PHE A 9 -7.76 -12.45 -27.68
CA PHE A 9 -8.97 -12.74 -26.91
C PHE A 9 -8.66 -13.72 -25.79
N CYS A 10 -9.31 -13.51 -24.64
CA CYS A 10 -9.16 -14.37 -23.50
C CYS A 10 -9.98 -15.65 -23.71
N LYS A 11 -9.33 -16.80 -23.57
CA LYS A 11 -10.00 -18.10 -23.68
C LYS A 11 -11.13 -18.30 -22.67
N ASN A 12 -11.00 -17.73 -21.47
CA ASN A 12 -11.92 -17.99 -20.36
C ASN A 12 -13.15 -17.09 -20.36
N CYS A 13 -13.02 -15.81 -20.71
CA CYS A 13 -14.15 -14.87 -20.72
C CYS A 13 -14.61 -14.45 -22.12
N GLY A 14 -13.83 -14.75 -23.17
CA GLY A 14 -14.13 -14.34 -24.54
C GLY A 14 -13.86 -12.86 -24.86
N ASP A 15 -13.56 -12.04 -23.84
CA ASP A 15 -13.28 -10.62 -24.02
C ASP A 15 -11.89 -10.37 -24.64
N ARG A 16 -11.75 -9.20 -25.27
CA ARG A 16 -10.49 -8.74 -25.88
C ARG A 16 -9.50 -8.30 -24.81
N LEU A 17 -8.24 -8.71 -24.95
CA LEU A 17 -7.13 -8.22 -24.14
C LEU A 17 -6.77 -6.80 -24.59
N GLU A 18 -6.92 -5.84 -23.69
CA GLU A 18 -6.56 -4.45 -23.96
C GLU A 18 -5.16 -4.13 -23.42
N LEU A 19 -4.35 -3.50 -24.27
CA LEU A 19 -3.03 -2.99 -23.89
C LEU A 19 -3.17 -2.03 -22.70
N SER A 20 -2.41 -2.28 -21.63
CA SER A 20 -2.35 -1.46 -20.41
C SER A 20 -3.57 -1.43 -19.46
N ALA A 21 -4.70 -2.01 -19.82
CA ALA A 21 -5.89 -2.06 -18.96
C ALA A 21 -6.22 -3.48 -18.48
N ASP A 22 -6.21 -4.45 -19.40
CA ASP A 22 -6.59 -5.85 -19.15
C ASP A 22 -5.69 -6.81 -19.92
N GLU A 23 -4.45 -6.91 -19.46
CA GLU A 23 -3.44 -7.80 -20.04
C GLU A 23 -3.60 -9.26 -19.56
N GLY A 24 -2.95 -10.17 -20.28
CA GLY A 24 -3.02 -11.60 -20.02
C GLY A 24 -1.74 -12.32 -20.38
N LEU A 25 -1.68 -13.59 -19.98
CA LEU A 25 -0.55 -14.49 -20.24
C LEU A 25 -0.85 -15.39 -21.44
N GLU A 26 0.17 -15.65 -22.24
CA GLU A 26 0.13 -16.64 -23.32
C GLU A 26 0.50 -18.02 -22.76
N CYS A 27 -0.35 -19.02 -23.02
CA CYS A 27 0.00 -20.39 -22.69
C CYS A 27 1.06 -20.92 -23.67
N THR A 28 2.17 -21.45 -23.14
CA THR A 28 3.28 -21.97 -23.96
C THR A 28 2.90 -23.16 -24.84
N LYS A 29 1.88 -23.94 -24.43
CA LYS A 29 1.41 -25.14 -25.14
C LYS A 29 0.32 -24.84 -26.18
N CYS A 30 -0.82 -24.28 -25.76
CA CYS A 30 -1.95 -24.05 -26.67
C CYS A 30 -1.95 -22.69 -27.36
N LYS A 31 -1.01 -21.79 -27.02
CA LYS A 31 -0.90 -20.44 -27.59
C LYS A 31 -2.12 -19.54 -27.38
N CYS A 32 -3.07 -19.97 -26.57
CA CYS A 32 -4.21 -19.14 -26.15
C CYS A 32 -3.78 -18.14 -25.08
N TYR A 33 -4.47 -16.99 -25.05
CA TYR A 33 -4.30 -15.95 -24.05
C TYR A 33 -5.33 -16.08 -22.94
N ILE A 34 -4.92 -15.77 -21.70
CA ILE A 34 -5.81 -15.75 -20.53
C ILE A 34 -5.54 -14.47 -19.74
N HIS A 35 -6.58 -13.68 -19.44
CA HIS A 35 -6.47 -12.51 -18.58
C HIS A 35 -5.91 -12.90 -17.20
N ILE A 36 -5.11 -12.02 -16.61
CA ILE A 36 -4.59 -12.22 -15.23
C ILE A 36 -5.76 -12.44 -14.25
N LYS A 37 -6.85 -11.69 -14.40
CA LYS A 37 -8.08 -11.82 -13.58
C LYS A 37 -8.83 -13.15 -13.80
N CYS A 38 -8.67 -13.77 -14.97
CA CYS A 38 -9.34 -15.01 -15.34
C CYS A 38 -8.52 -16.27 -15.05
N LEU A 39 -7.32 -16.13 -14.47
CA LEU A 39 -6.56 -17.26 -13.92
C LEU A 39 -7.34 -17.90 -12.77
N LYS A 40 -7.31 -19.22 -12.61
CA LYS A 40 -8.00 -19.91 -11.50
C LYS A 40 -7.47 -19.47 -10.14
N ARG A 41 -6.18 -19.09 -10.06
CA ARG A 41 -5.57 -18.50 -8.87
C ARG A 41 -5.98 -17.04 -8.62
N GLY A 42 -6.54 -16.36 -9.62
CA GLY A 42 -6.92 -14.94 -9.59
C GLY A 42 -5.75 -13.95 -9.79
N SER A 43 -4.50 -14.41 -9.70
CA SER A 43 -3.30 -13.60 -9.98
C SER A 43 -2.07 -14.46 -10.28
N VAL A 44 -1.04 -13.83 -10.83
CA VAL A 44 0.30 -14.43 -10.96
C VAL A 44 0.97 -14.55 -9.58
N PRO A 45 1.91 -15.50 -9.40
CA PRO A 45 2.68 -15.60 -8.17
C PRO A 45 3.31 -14.25 -7.77
N GLY A 46 3.18 -13.87 -6.50
CA GLY A 46 3.69 -12.60 -5.98
C GLY A 46 2.74 -11.40 -6.12
N GLY A 47 1.70 -11.48 -6.96
CA GLY A 47 0.62 -10.49 -7.00
C GLY A 47 1.04 -9.06 -7.41
N LEU A 48 2.17 -8.92 -8.11
CA LEU A 48 2.63 -7.63 -8.61
C LEU A 48 1.69 -7.11 -9.70
N TYR A 49 1.41 -5.81 -9.64
CA TYR A 49 0.45 -5.17 -10.53
C TYR A 49 1.13 -4.88 -11.88
N GLY A 50 0.52 -5.34 -12.99
CA GLY A 50 1.11 -5.25 -14.33
C GLY A 50 2.20 -6.29 -14.60
N ASP A 51 2.31 -7.35 -13.79
CA ASP A 51 3.30 -8.41 -13.99
C ASP A 51 2.78 -9.51 -14.92
N THR A 52 3.29 -9.50 -16.15
CA THR A 52 3.00 -10.52 -17.18
C THR A 52 4.22 -11.36 -17.52
N PHE A 53 5.32 -11.28 -16.75
CA PHE A 53 6.61 -11.86 -17.12
C PHE A 53 6.80 -13.30 -16.62
N HIS A 54 5.86 -14.16 -17.00
CA HIS A 54 5.84 -15.57 -16.63
C HIS A 54 5.67 -16.46 -17.85
N ALA A 55 6.43 -17.54 -17.90
CA ALA A 55 6.11 -18.67 -18.77
C ALA A 55 4.95 -19.44 -18.13
N PHE A 56 3.82 -19.48 -18.83
CA PHE A 56 2.55 -19.94 -18.30
C PHE A 56 2.06 -21.20 -19.03
N ILE A 57 1.56 -22.18 -18.26
CA ILE A 57 0.82 -23.33 -18.79
C ILE A 57 -0.56 -23.30 -18.17
N CYS A 58 -1.59 -23.27 -19.02
CA CYS A 58 -2.97 -23.25 -18.57
C CYS A 58 -3.37 -24.60 -17.98
N TYR A 59 -4.44 -24.58 -17.19
CA TYR A 59 -4.99 -25.75 -16.51
C TYR A 59 -5.18 -26.96 -17.43
N GLU A 60 -5.75 -26.76 -18.62
CA GLU A 60 -6.03 -27.84 -19.57
C GLU A 60 -4.78 -28.44 -20.23
N CYS A 61 -3.69 -27.67 -20.31
CA CYS A 61 -2.45 -28.12 -20.94
C CYS A 61 -1.44 -28.70 -19.93
N SER A 62 -1.72 -28.60 -18.64
CA SER A 62 -0.91 -29.16 -17.57
C SER A 62 -1.25 -30.63 -17.35
N SER A 63 -0.24 -31.48 -17.12
CA SER A 63 -0.44 -32.90 -16.82
C SER A 63 -1.19 -33.11 -15.50
N ASP A 64 -0.99 -32.18 -14.57
CA ASP A 64 -1.44 -32.33 -13.18
C ASP A 64 -2.75 -31.57 -12.95
N ASN A 65 -3.41 -31.07 -14.01
CA ASN A 65 -4.59 -30.23 -13.92
C ASN A 65 -4.37 -29.04 -12.96
N THR A 66 -3.23 -28.38 -13.04
CA THR A 66 -2.89 -27.18 -12.26
C THR A 66 -2.25 -26.11 -13.15
N GLU A 67 -2.49 -24.84 -12.83
CA GLU A 67 -1.82 -23.73 -13.54
C GLU A 67 -0.36 -23.63 -13.06
N SER A 68 0.59 -23.74 -14.00
CA SER A 68 2.02 -23.62 -13.69
C SER A 68 2.57 -22.29 -14.17
N PHE A 69 3.37 -21.64 -13.32
CA PHE A 69 4.01 -20.37 -13.61
C PHE A 69 5.51 -20.49 -13.37
N VAL A 70 6.31 -20.17 -14.38
CA VAL A 70 7.77 -20.11 -14.26
C VAL A 70 8.21 -18.68 -14.53
N ARG A 71 8.95 -18.08 -13.59
CA ARG A 71 9.44 -16.71 -13.70
C ARG A 71 10.42 -16.59 -14.86
N ILE A 72 10.17 -15.65 -15.77
CA ILE A 72 11.11 -15.35 -16.86
C ILE A 72 12.22 -14.45 -16.29
N ARG A 73 13.46 -14.65 -16.75
CA ARG A 73 14.58 -13.80 -16.35
C ARG A 73 14.38 -12.37 -16.87
N LEU A 74 14.33 -11.42 -15.95
CA LEU A 74 14.12 -10.00 -16.25
C LEU A 74 15.44 -9.21 -16.26
N SER A 75 15.51 -8.21 -17.14
CA SER A 75 16.52 -7.15 -17.10
C SER A 75 16.22 -6.13 -15.99
N TRP A 76 17.26 -5.42 -15.53
CA TRP A 76 17.08 -4.35 -14.52
C TRP A 76 16.10 -3.27 -14.98
N LEU A 77 16.05 -2.95 -16.27
CA LEU A 77 15.07 -2.02 -16.81
C LEU A 77 13.64 -2.53 -16.58
N GLN A 78 13.35 -3.76 -16.97
CA GLN A 78 12.02 -4.37 -16.80
C GLN A 78 11.61 -4.43 -15.34
N ILE A 79 12.55 -4.77 -14.44
CA ILE A 79 12.29 -4.84 -13.00
C ILE A 79 11.95 -3.46 -12.45
N ILE A 80 12.73 -2.43 -12.78
CA ILE A 80 12.51 -1.08 -12.27
C ILE A 80 11.20 -0.50 -12.81
N VAL A 81 10.88 -0.74 -14.09
CA VAL A 81 9.58 -0.35 -14.67
C VAL A 81 8.44 -1.05 -13.95
N LEU A 82 8.51 -2.37 -13.76
CA LEU A 82 7.49 -3.16 -13.06
C LEU A 82 7.28 -2.67 -11.62
N VAL A 83 8.37 -2.44 -10.89
CA VAL A 83 8.33 -1.99 -9.49
C VAL A 83 7.74 -0.58 -9.39
N LEU A 84 8.18 0.37 -10.22
CA LEU A 84 7.62 1.73 -10.21
C LEU A 84 6.14 1.73 -10.61
N TYR A 85 5.75 0.92 -11.60
CA TYR A 85 4.37 0.77 -12.03
C TYR A 85 3.50 0.20 -10.91
N HIS A 86 3.98 -0.85 -10.23
CA HIS A 86 3.30 -1.42 -9.08
C HIS A 86 3.16 -0.42 -7.93
N LEU A 87 4.24 0.27 -7.56
CA LEU A 87 4.23 1.27 -6.48
C LEU A 87 3.27 2.42 -6.79
N GLN A 88 3.20 2.88 -8.04
CA GLN A 88 2.29 3.94 -8.45
C GLN A 88 0.82 3.55 -8.30
N HIS A 89 0.47 2.30 -8.62
CA HIS A 89 -0.91 1.82 -8.57
C HIS A 89 -1.35 1.34 -7.17
N LYS A 90 -0.49 0.62 -6.44
CA LYS A 90 -0.83 0.01 -5.14
C LYS A 90 -0.46 0.88 -3.95
N SER A 91 0.51 1.78 -4.12
CA SER A 91 1.05 2.57 -3.01
C SER A 91 1.28 4.04 -3.40
N PRO A 92 0.29 4.74 -3.99
CA PRO A 92 0.45 6.15 -4.38
C PRO A 92 0.78 7.05 -3.18
N GLY A 93 0.40 6.63 -1.98
CA GLY A 93 0.68 7.33 -0.73
C GLY A 93 2.16 7.42 -0.34
N LEU A 94 3.02 6.52 -0.84
CA LEU A 94 4.48 6.60 -0.62
C LEU A 94 5.13 7.64 -1.54
N ALA A 95 4.44 8.04 -2.61
CA ALA A 95 5.01 8.94 -3.60
C ALA A 95 4.96 10.39 -3.12
N ARG A 96 6.08 11.11 -3.21
CA ARG A 96 6.09 12.57 -3.04
C ARG A 96 5.69 13.18 -4.38
N LYS A 97 4.45 13.70 -4.48
CA LYS A 97 3.87 14.22 -5.73
C LYS A 97 4.04 13.25 -6.93
N GLY A 98 3.86 11.94 -6.71
CA GLY A 98 4.01 10.92 -7.76
C GLY A 98 5.45 10.47 -8.07
N PHE A 99 6.45 10.98 -7.35
CA PHE A 99 7.84 10.50 -7.44
C PHE A 99 8.21 9.60 -6.25
N PHE A 100 9.02 8.59 -6.54
CA PHE A 100 9.53 7.63 -5.57
C PHE A 100 11.04 7.78 -5.38
N HIS A 101 11.51 7.68 -4.14
CA HIS A 101 12.94 7.69 -3.86
C HIS A 101 13.57 6.36 -4.28
N TRP A 102 14.59 6.37 -5.16
CA TRP A 102 15.13 5.11 -5.72
C TRP A 102 15.73 4.19 -4.64
N ARG A 103 16.41 4.73 -3.63
CA ARG A 103 16.98 3.94 -2.53
C ARG A 103 15.92 3.48 -1.52
N HIS A 104 15.20 4.43 -0.91
CA HIS A 104 14.25 4.13 0.17
C HIS A 104 13.00 3.39 -0.29
N HIS A 105 12.51 3.61 -1.52
CA HIS A 105 11.29 2.98 -2.02
C HIS A 105 11.61 1.84 -2.99
N VAL A 106 12.30 2.13 -4.10
CA VAL A 106 12.52 1.13 -5.17
C VAL A 106 13.48 0.03 -4.73
N ALA A 107 14.65 0.38 -4.18
CA ALA A 107 15.63 -0.61 -3.74
C ALA A 107 15.10 -1.43 -2.55
N THR A 108 14.51 -0.79 -1.54
CA THR A 108 13.88 -1.51 -0.41
C THR A 108 12.78 -2.47 -0.87
N PHE A 109 11.97 -2.07 -1.85
CA PHE A 109 10.93 -2.95 -2.39
C PHE A 109 11.52 -4.18 -3.10
N ILE A 110 12.55 -3.97 -3.93
CA ILE A 110 13.25 -5.06 -4.63
C ILE A 110 13.93 -5.99 -3.62
N ASP A 111 14.49 -5.43 -2.54
CA ASP A 111 15.17 -6.19 -1.49
C ASP A 111 14.22 -7.14 -0.76
N LYS A 112 13.04 -6.62 -0.37
CA LYS A 112 12.00 -7.39 0.34
C LYS A 112 11.32 -8.44 -0.55
N ASN A 113 11.21 -8.18 -1.84
CA ASN A 113 10.50 -9.03 -2.80
C ASN A 113 11.45 -9.75 -3.77
N TRP A 114 12.70 -10.01 -3.36
CA TRP A 114 13.73 -10.56 -4.22
C TRP A 114 13.32 -11.89 -4.86
N GLU A 115 12.82 -12.83 -4.04
CA GLU A 115 12.38 -14.17 -4.46
C GLU A 115 11.17 -14.16 -5.40
N ILE A 116 10.41 -13.06 -5.42
CA ILE A 116 9.26 -12.88 -6.32
C ILE A 116 9.73 -12.31 -7.66
N LEU A 117 10.67 -11.35 -7.62
CA LEU A 117 11.11 -10.61 -8.79
C LEU A 117 12.08 -11.39 -9.66
N PHE A 118 12.94 -12.20 -9.03
CA PHE A 118 14.00 -12.93 -9.70
C PHE A 118 13.78 -14.44 -9.65
N PRO A 119 14.18 -15.17 -10.70
CA PRO A 119 14.30 -16.63 -10.65
C PRO A 119 15.23 -17.12 -9.51
N SER A 120 14.97 -18.31 -8.99
CA SER A 120 15.70 -18.87 -7.83
C SER A 120 17.20 -19.10 -8.07
N ASP A 121 17.65 -19.18 -9.32
CA ASP A 121 19.07 -19.28 -9.70
C ASP A 121 19.80 -17.92 -9.65
N PHE A 122 19.08 -16.80 -9.49
CA PHE A 122 19.66 -15.48 -9.56
C PHE A 122 20.28 -15.02 -8.24
N LYS A 123 21.61 -15.09 -8.15
CA LYS A 123 22.37 -14.67 -6.96
C LYS A 123 22.46 -13.14 -6.83
N LYS A 124 22.15 -12.65 -5.63
CA LYS A 124 22.22 -11.23 -5.25
C LYS A 124 23.67 -10.74 -5.11
N LYS A 125 24.09 -9.81 -5.98
CA LYS A 125 25.42 -9.16 -5.91
C LYS A 125 25.46 -8.10 -4.81
N LYS A 126 26.55 -7.99 -4.03
CA LYS A 126 26.65 -7.02 -2.91
C LYS A 126 26.39 -5.54 -3.29
N LYS A 127 26.74 -5.11 -4.51
CA LYS A 127 26.58 -3.72 -5.01
C LYS A 127 25.42 -3.54 -6.01
N TRP A 128 24.40 -4.40 -5.97
CA TRP A 128 23.28 -4.38 -6.92
C TRP A 128 22.48 -3.07 -6.92
N THR A 129 22.42 -2.36 -5.78
CA THR A 129 21.66 -1.11 -5.66
C THR A 129 22.19 0.00 -6.57
N GLY A 130 23.48 0.02 -6.87
CA GLY A 130 24.08 0.97 -7.82
C GLY A 130 23.55 0.79 -9.25
N THR A 131 23.18 -0.45 -9.62
CA THR A 131 22.58 -0.74 -10.92
C THR A 131 21.21 -0.08 -11.10
N ILE A 132 20.45 0.10 -10.01
CA ILE A 132 19.16 0.81 -10.04
C ILE A 132 19.37 2.27 -10.45
N ALA A 133 20.27 2.98 -9.74
CA ALA A 133 20.56 4.37 -10.01
C ALA A 133 21.15 4.59 -11.42
N GLY A 134 22.05 3.69 -11.85
CA GLY A 134 22.60 3.69 -13.21
C GLY A 134 21.52 3.50 -14.28
N THR A 135 20.62 2.54 -14.09
CA THR A 135 19.51 2.27 -15.03
C THR A 135 18.55 3.46 -15.10
N LEU A 136 18.11 4.00 -13.95
CA LEU A 136 17.23 5.16 -13.91
C LEU A 136 17.84 6.37 -14.66
N SER A 137 19.14 6.59 -14.48
CA SER A 137 19.86 7.70 -15.12
C SER A 137 20.05 7.49 -16.62
N HIS A 138 20.36 6.26 -17.06
CA HIS A 138 20.53 5.91 -18.48
C HIS A 138 19.23 6.08 -19.28
N PHE A 139 18.09 5.74 -18.66
CA PHE A 139 16.77 5.78 -19.29
C PHE A 139 15.96 7.06 -18.96
N ASN A 140 16.65 8.10 -18.47
CA ASN A 140 16.04 9.39 -18.12
C ASN A 140 15.53 10.13 -19.37
N LYS A 141 14.40 10.83 -19.23
CA LYS A 141 13.70 11.65 -20.25
C LYS A 141 12.92 10.89 -21.33
N TYR A 142 12.86 9.56 -21.28
CA TYR A 142 12.02 8.80 -22.23
C TYR A 142 11.31 7.59 -21.61
N ILE A 143 11.89 6.91 -20.61
CA ILE A 143 11.16 5.92 -19.80
C ILE A 143 10.95 6.44 -18.37
N PHE A 144 12.00 7.01 -17.78
CA PHE A 144 11.95 7.58 -16.43
C PHE A 144 12.06 9.10 -16.45
N LEU A 145 11.47 9.75 -15.45
CA LEU A 145 11.62 11.17 -15.18
C LEU A 145 12.29 11.37 -13.83
N SER A 146 13.36 12.16 -13.82
CA SER A 146 13.99 12.62 -12.59
C SER A 146 13.20 13.78 -11.98
N GLY A 147 12.96 13.71 -10.67
CA GLY A 147 12.30 14.74 -9.87
C GLY A 147 13.22 15.87 -9.42
N ILE A 148 14.49 15.90 -9.87
CA ILE A 148 15.46 16.92 -9.45
C ILE A 148 14.98 18.34 -9.78
N THR A 149 14.28 18.52 -10.90
CA THR A 149 13.70 19.81 -11.31
C THR A 149 12.51 20.22 -10.44
N VAL A 150 11.88 19.27 -9.75
CA VAL A 150 10.66 19.48 -8.96
C VAL A 150 10.97 19.72 -7.48
N PHE A 151 11.94 18.98 -6.93
CA PHE A 151 12.26 19.01 -5.50
C PHE A 151 13.57 19.72 -5.18
N ASN A 152 14.38 20.04 -6.19
CA ASN A 152 15.78 20.46 -6.03
C ASN A 152 16.63 19.45 -5.22
N GLU A 153 16.13 18.22 -5.10
CA GLU A 153 16.75 17.10 -4.41
C GLU A 153 16.98 15.98 -5.43
N PRO A 154 18.21 15.44 -5.53
CA PRO A 154 18.45 14.25 -6.32
C PRO A 154 17.74 13.04 -5.69
N ALA A 155 17.61 11.94 -6.45
CA ALA A 155 17.11 10.63 -6.02
C ALA A 155 15.59 10.33 -6.14
N PHE A 156 14.77 11.28 -6.55
CA PHE A 156 13.35 11.04 -6.82
C PHE A 156 13.10 10.71 -8.30
N TRP A 157 12.34 9.66 -8.56
CA TRP A 157 12.08 9.14 -9.91
C TRP A 157 10.64 8.70 -10.10
N THR A 158 10.13 8.83 -11.32
CA THR A 158 8.79 8.33 -11.70
C THR A 158 8.79 7.81 -13.14
N LEU A 159 7.74 7.10 -13.53
CA LEU A 159 7.53 6.68 -14.91
C LEU A 159 7.06 7.88 -15.75
N MET A 160 7.65 8.06 -16.93
CA MET A 160 7.22 9.10 -17.86
C MET A 160 5.79 8.88 -18.33
N TYR A 161 5.42 7.61 -18.55
CA TYR A 161 4.12 7.18 -19.02
C TYR A 161 3.45 6.27 -17.99
N PRO A 162 2.75 6.84 -17.00
CA PRO A 162 2.24 6.08 -15.85
C PRO A 162 1.11 5.11 -16.21
N LYS A 163 0.43 5.34 -17.32
CA LYS A 163 -0.68 4.50 -17.78
C LYS A 163 -0.24 3.36 -18.70
N ILE A 164 1.03 3.29 -19.10
CA ILE A 164 1.52 2.27 -20.02
C ILE A 164 2.04 1.08 -19.22
N SER A 165 1.66 -0.13 -19.60
CA SER A 165 2.08 -1.34 -18.91
C SER A 165 3.59 -1.63 -19.03
N PRO A 166 4.16 -2.36 -18.06
CA PRO A 166 5.53 -2.85 -18.14
C PRO A 166 5.80 -3.70 -19.40
N LEU A 167 4.84 -4.51 -19.83
CA LEU A 167 4.96 -5.34 -21.04
C LEU A 167 5.11 -4.49 -22.31
N THR A 168 4.30 -3.44 -22.42
CA THR A 168 4.34 -2.51 -23.56
C THR A 168 5.67 -1.78 -23.61
N ILE A 169 6.13 -1.21 -22.47
CA ILE A 169 7.43 -0.53 -22.38
C ILE A 169 8.57 -1.47 -22.76
N SER A 170 8.55 -2.71 -22.24
CA SER A 170 9.56 -3.72 -22.57
C SER A 170 9.58 -4.03 -24.07
N SER A 171 8.42 -4.20 -24.68
CA SER A 171 8.31 -4.57 -26.10
C SER A 171 8.76 -3.42 -27.02
N VAL A 172 8.41 -2.18 -26.69
CA VAL A 172 8.90 -0.98 -27.40
C VAL A 172 10.42 -0.84 -27.26
N TYR A 173 10.96 -1.11 -26.07
CA TYR A 173 12.41 -1.08 -25.85
C TYR A 173 13.15 -2.16 -26.68
N SER A 174 12.61 -3.37 -26.76
CA SER A 174 13.17 -4.43 -27.61
C SER A 174 13.18 -4.03 -29.09
N LEU A 175 12.11 -3.39 -29.59
CA LEU A 175 12.06 -2.86 -30.96
C LEU A 175 13.09 -1.75 -31.18
N MET A 176 13.24 -0.85 -30.22
CA MET A 176 14.26 0.21 -30.22
C MET A 176 15.67 -0.37 -30.29
N ALA A 177 15.96 -1.45 -29.57
CA ALA A 177 17.27 -2.11 -29.60
C ALA A 177 17.59 -2.69 -30.99
N VAL A 178 16.60 -3.33 -31.64
CA VAL A 178 16.74 -3.85 -33.00
C VAL A 178 16.94 -2.72 -34.01
N GLU A 179 16.17 -1.63 -33.92
CA GLU A 179 16.29 -0.51 -34.85
C GLU A 179 17.66 0.18 -34.72
N LYS A 180 18.17 0.32 -33.49
CA LYS A 180 19.53 0.81 -33.26
C LYS A 180 20.60 -0.09 -33.89
N GLN A 181 20.43 -1.41 -33.86
CA GLN A 181 21.35 -2.33 -34.52
C GLN A 181 21.30 -2.14 -36.05
N ASN A 182 20.10 -1.97 -36.62
CA ASN A 182 19.93 -1.71 -38.05
C ASN A 182 20.57 -0.38 -38.48
N ILE A 183 20.38 0.71 -37.72
CA ILE A 183 21.00 2.02 -38.00
C ILE A 183 22.53 1.91 -37.97
N LYS A 184 23.09 1.18 -37.00
CA LYS A 184 24.54 0.90 -36.93
C LYS A 184 25.04 0.14 -38.17
N LEU A 185 24.30 -0.87 -38.63
CA LEU A 185 24.64 -1.64 -39.83
C LEU A 185 24.55 -0.80 -41.11
N LYS A 186 23.55 0.08 -41.21
CA LYS A 186 23.31 0.96 -42.36
C LYS A 186 24.17 2.24 -42.37
N LYS A 187 24.94 2.51 -41.30
CA LYS A 187 25.77 3.72 -41.11
C LYS A 187 24.98 5.03 -41.26
N GLU A 188 23.71 5.03 -40.86
CA GLU A 188 22.86 6.21 -40.88
C GLU A 188 23.13 7.12 -39.66
N ILE A 189 22.66 8.37 -39.73
CA ILE A 189 22.85 9.36 -38.66
C ILE A 189 22.12 8.89 -37.39
N PRO A 190 22.79 8.82 -36.23
CA PRO A 190 22.15 8.37 -35.00
C PRO A 190 21.14 9.41 -34.51
N VAL A 191 19.86 9.01 -34.48
CA VAL A 191 18.78 9.78 -33.86
C VAL A 191 18.90 9.68 -32.33
N SER A 192 18.47 10.72 -31.61
CA SER A 192 18.41 10.69 -30.14
C SER A 192 17.53 9.54 -29.64
N ASP A 193 17.99 8.83 -28.62
CA ASP A 193 17.29 7.71 -27.98
C ASP A 193 15.86 8.06 -27.58
N ALA A 194 15.65 9.25 -27.02
CA ALA A 194 14.33 9.69 -26.59
C ALA A 194 13.36 9.88 -27.75
N GLU A 195 13.86 10.36 -28.89
CA GLU A 195 13.06 10.58 -30.09
C GLU A 195 12.74 9.25 -30.80
N LEU A 196 13.69 8.32 -30.81
CA LEU A 196 13.45 7.00 -31.37
C LEU A 196 12.44 6.22 -30.52
N PHE A 197 12.52 6.32 -29.19
CA PHE A 197 11.56 5.71 -28.28
C PHE A 197 10.16 6.32 -28.42
N SER A 198 10.05 7.65 -28.46
CA SER A 198 8.75 8.34 -28.62
C SER A 198 8.09 7.96 -29.95
N ARG A 199 8.83 7.97 -31.06
CA ARG A 199 8.33 7.56 -32.38
C ARG A 199 7.81 6.13 -32.39
N LEU A 200 8.57 5.20 -31.81
CA LEU A 200 8.13 3.80 -31.72
C LEU A 200 6.92 3.64 -30.79
N LEU A 201 6.90 4.34 -29.66
CA LEU A 201 5.76 4.32 -28.74
C LEU A 201 4.49 4.85 -29.40
N HIS A 202 4.56 5.98 -30.11
CA HIS A 202 3.45 6.55 -30.87
C HIS A 202 2.99 5.65 -32.03
N SER A 203 3.90 4.86 -32.62
CA SER A 203 3.54 3.89 -33.66
C SER A 203 2.87 2.62 -33.10
N CYS A 204 3.21 2.22 -31.87
CA CYS A 204 2.71 0.97 -31.27
C CYS A 204 1.46 1.18 -30.40
N VAL A 205 1.27 2.36 -29.80
CA VAL A 205 0.15 2.65 -28.89
C VAL A 205 -0.85 3.56 -29.58
N ILE A 206 -1.98 3.00 -29.97
CA ILE A 206 -3.03 3.69 -30.74
C ILE A 206 -3.81 4.69 -29.85
N ASN A 207 -4.01 4.37 -28.56
CA ASN A 207 -4.78 5.21 -27.66
C ASN A 207 -3.96 6.40 -27.13
N LYS A 208 -4.27 7.60 -27.61
CA LYS A 208 -3.62 8.87 -27.20
C LYS A 208 -3.76 9.18 -25.71
N GLU A 209 -4.74 8.61 -25.00
CA GLU A 209 -4.89 8.80 -23.56
C GLU A 209 -3.83 8.11 -22.72
N LEU A 210 -3.28 6.99 -23.21
CA LEU A 210 -2.23 6.23 -22.55
C LEU A 210 -0.86 6.91 -22.69
N LEU A 211 -0.71 7.74 -23.73
CA LEU A 211 0.50 8.51 -24.04
C LEU A 211 0.60 9.82 -23.23
N LYS A 212 -0.36 10.11 -22.34
CA LYS A 212 -0.30 11.27 -21.45
C LYS A 212 0.91 11.13 -20.53
N THR A 213 1.91 11.99 -20.73
CA THR A 213 3.11 12.06 -19.90
C THR A 213 2.76 12.58 -18.51
N PHE A 214 3.57 12.19 -17.52
CA PHE A 214 3.47 12.73 -16.16
C PHE A 214 3.56 14.27 -16.16
N ASN A 215 2.50 14.97 -15.70
CA ASN A 215 2.42 16.43 -15.74
C ASN A 215 3.16 17.04 -14.53
N VAL A 216 4.29 17.68 -14.79
CA VAL A 216 5.10 18.36 -13.76
C VAL A 216 4.55 19.76 -13.39
N ASN A 217 3.75 20.38 -14.28
CA ASN A 217 3.42 21.81 -14.22
C ASN A 217 2.10 22.13 -13.50
N SER A 218 1.22 21.16 -13.24
CA SER A 218 -0.07 21.41 -12.57
C SER A 218 0.05 21.67 -11.05
N MET A 219 1.23 21.96 -10.51
CA MET A 219 1.48 22.10 -9.06
C MET A 219 2.23 23.38 -8.64
N GLN A 220 2.40 24.36 -9.53
CA GLN A 220 3.03 25.66 -9.21
C GLN A 220 2.06 26.76 -8.77
N ILE A 221 0.74 26.52 -8.77
CA ILE A 221 -0.24 27.47 -8.22
C ILE A 221 -0.67 26.97 -6.84
N GLN A 222 0.15 27.20 -5.82
CA GLN A 222 -0.18 27.23 -4.38
C GLN A 222 1.12 27.38 -3.57
N ALA A 223 1.90 28.42 -3.86
CA ALA A 223 3.06 28.77 -3.04
C ALA A 223 3.43 30.25 -3.25
N GLU A 224 2.50 31.16 -3.01
CA GLU A 224 2.79 32.58 -2.72
C GLU A 224 1.47 33.28 -2.32
N THR A 225 1.24 33.37 -1.00
CA THR A 225 0.70 34.53 -0.25
C THR A 225 0.21 34.05 1.12
N LYS A 226 1.06 34.19 2.14
CA LYS A 226 0.64 34.40 3.53
C LYS A 226 0.94 35.86 3.86
N SER A 227 -0.10 36.65 4.11
CA SER A 227 -0.04 37.84 4.98
C SER A 227 -1.47 38.20 5.42
N ASP A 228 -1.75 37.86 6.68
CA ASP A 228 -2.61 38.49 7.70
C ASP A 228 -3.82 39.38 7.29
N GLY A 229 -5.01 38.84 7.61
CA GLY A 229 -6.05 39.39 8.51
C GLY A 229 -6.68 40.77 8.27
N ASN A 230 -7.96 40.82 7.88
CA ASN A 230 -9.09 41.18 8.77
C ASN A 230 -10.45 41.13 8.05
N ASP A 231 -11.50 40.85 8.84
CA ASP A 231 -12.92 40.69 8.48
C ASP A 231 -13.58 41.89 7.77
N SER A 232 -14.49 41.62 6.82
CA SER A 232 -15.92 42.03 6.85
C SER A 232 -16.65 41.83 5.49
N MET A 233 -17.96 41.63 5.61
CA MET A 233 -18.97 41.16 4.63
C MET A 233 -19.23 42.04 3.39
N ASP A 234 -19.69 41.33 2.33
CA ASP A 234 -20.67 41.63 1.27
C ASP A 234 -20.72 43.02 0.61
N ILE A 235 -20.60 43.04 -0.74
CA ILE A 235 -21.67 43.34 -1.70
C ILE A 235 -21.10 43.40 -3.14
N VAL A 236 -21.92 42.87 -4.05
CA VAL A 236 -21.92 42.87 -5.53
C VAL A 236 -21.52 44.22 -6.16
N GLU A 237 -20.76 44.21 -7.27
CA GLU A 237 -21.20 44.65 -8.63
C GLU A 237 -20.02 44.92 -9.59
N GLU A 238 -20.23 44.56 -10.86
CA GLU A 238 -19.35 44.81 -12.00
C GLU A 238 -19.19 46.31 -12.30
N SER A 239 -18.01 46.74 -12.79
CA SER A 239 -17.85 47.32 -14.14
C SER A 239 -16.57 48.18 -14.36
N LYS A 240 -15.82 47.78 -15.38
CA LYS A 240 -15.23 48.56 -16.50
C LYS A 240 -14.65 49.98 -16.31
N LYS A 241 -13.47 50.12 -16.96
CA LYS A 241 -12.84 51.26 -17.69
C LYS A 241 -11.65 51.93 -16.97
N PHE A 242 -10.45 51.83 -17.57
CA PHE A 242 -9.82 52.83 -18.48
C PHE A 242 -9.70 54.20 -17.82
N GLY A 243 -8.55 54.87 -17.74
CA GLY A 243 -7.21 54.66 -18.29
C GLY A 243 -6.41 55.93 -17.99
N ASP A 244 -5.13 55.93 -18.40
CA ASP A 244 -4.30 57.12 -18.68
C ASP A 244 -4.00 58.08 -17.50
N THR A 245 -2.75 58.42 -17.15
CA THR A 245 -1.72 58.97 -18.03
C THR A 245 -0.39 59.15 -17.26
N ARG A 246 0.71 58.93 -18.00
CA ARG A 246 2.00 59.68 -18.06
C ARG A 246 2.26 60.75 -16.97
N SER A 247 3.44 60.94 -16.38
CA SER A 247 4.75 61.15 -17.03
C SER A 247 5.84 61.41 -15.97
N ARG A 248 6.99 60.76 -16.17
CA ARG A 248 8.40 61.20 -15.97
C ARG A 248 8.69 62.43 -15.11
N HIS A 249 9.71 62.34 -14.24
CA HIS A 249 10.98 63.09 -14.40
C HIS A 249 12.18 62.60 -13.55
N LYS A 250 13.30 62.37 -14.25
CA LYS A 250 14.74 62.63 -13.98
C LYS A 250 15.36 62.25 -12.61
N ARG A 251 16.29 61.28 -12.57
CA ARG A 251 17.76 61.31 -12.83
C ARG A 251 18.62 61.80 -11.64
N LYS A 252 19.58 60.96 -11.18
CA LYS A 252 21.01 61.29 -11.01
C LYS A 252 21.87 60.06 -10.64
N ASN A 253 22.84 59.77 -11.53
CA ASN A 253 24.24 59.33 -11.38
C ASN A 253 24.62 58.40 -10.20
N ALA A 254 24.99 57.14 -10.45
CA ALA A 254 26.26 56.60 -11.01
C ALA A 254 27.37 56.43 -9.96
N LYS A 255 27.88 55.18 -9.85
CA LYS A 255 29.32 54.87 -9.79
C LYS A 255 29.55 53.45 -10.32
N HIS A 256 30.58 53.38 -11.15
CA HIS A 256 31.01 52.30 -12.02
C HIS A 256 32.28 51.69 -11.42
N LEU A 257 32.44 50.36 -11.48
CA LEU A 257 33.74 49.71 -11.66
C LEU A 257 33.52 48.24 -12.02
N GLY A 258 33.69 47.93 -13.31
CA GLY A 258 33.90 46.58 -13.78
C GLY A 258 35.38 46.20 -13.75
N ILE A 259 35.66 44.92 -14.08
CA ILE A 259 36.59 44.45 -15.13
C ILE A 259 36.89 42.95 -14.91
N THR A 260 36.36 42.15 -15.85
CA THR A 260 36.94 40.97 -16.55
C THR A 260 37.86 39.93 -15.86
N SER A 261 37.57 38.65 -16.09
CA SER A 261 38.34 37.71 -16.97
C SER A 261 37.94 36.25 -16.69
N ARG A 262 37.41 35.50 -17.66
CA ARG A 262 38.12 34.55 -18.57
C ARG A 262 39.02 33.52 -17.86
N LYS A 263 38.49 32.30 -17.67
CA LYS A 263 39.11 30.95 -17.59
C LYS A 263 38.06 30.03 -16.92
N LEU A 264 37.56 28.90 -17.41
CA LEU A 264 38.04 27.90 -18.35
C LEU A 264 36.82 27.15 -18.93
N LEU A 265 36.68 27.18 -20.25
CA LEU A 265 35.97 26.19 -21.06
C LEU A 265 37.08 25.37 -21.72
N ARG A 266 37.27 24.11 -21.32
CA ARG A 266 38.01 23.09 -22.08
C ARG A 266 37.94 21.75 -21.36
N LEU A 267 37.10 20.85 -21.87
CA LEU A 267 37.42 19.45 -22.20
C LEU A 267 36.10 18.74 -22.56
N ALA A 268 35.65 19.01 -23.78
CA ALA A 268 34.67 18.23 -24.49
C ALA A 268 35.33 17.74 -25.77
N THR A 269 36.06 16.62 -25.70
CA THR A 269 36.39 15.71 -26.82
C THR A 269 37.27 14.58 -26.29
N SER A 270 36.69 13.41 -26.08
CA SER A 270 37.39 12.12 -26.10
C SER A 270 36.36 11.03 -26.35
N THR A 271 36.15 10.75 -27.63
CA THR A 271 35.53 9.52 -28.12
C THR A 271 36.43 8.34 -27.76
N ALA A 272 35.95 7.43 -26.93
CA ALA A 272 36.50 6.10 -26.81
C ALA A 272 35.34 5.12 -26.59
N ALA A 273 35.23 4.17 -27.52
CA ALA A 273 34.34 3.04 -27.44
C ALA A 273 34.69 2.19 -26.21
N LEU A 274 33.68 1.84 -25.41
CA LEU A 274 33.77 0.74 -24.46
C LEU A 274 32.59 -0.20 -24.72
N SER A 275 32.97 -1.43 -25.04
CA SER A 275 32.18 -2.55 -25.51
C SER A 275 31.29 -3.15 -24.42
N ASP A 276 30.18 -3.72 -24.88
CA ASP A 276 29.42 -4.77 -24.22
C ASP A 276 30.34 -5.88 -23.71
N ASP A 277 30.26 -6.21 -22.42
CA ASP A 277 30.55 -7.55 -21.90
C ASP A 277 30.24 -7.61 -20.39
N LEU A 278 29.03 -8.04 -20.02
CA LEU A 278 28.76 -8.49 -18.65
C LEU A 278 27.82 -9.70 -18.61
N THR A 279 28.24 -10.79 -19.24
CA THR A 279 27.86 -12.16 -18.83
C THR A 279 28.95 -13.15 -19.22
N ASN A 280 29.75 -13.64 -18.25
CA ASN A 280 30.16 -15.05 -18.23
C ASN A 280 30.64 -15.52 -16.84
N PHE A 281 30.43 -16.83 -16.63
CA PHE A 281 30.62 -17.63 -15.43
C PHE A 281 32.05 -18.20 -15.29
N ASN A 282 32.55 -18.33 -14.05
CA ASN A 282 33.18 -19.53 -13.42
C ASN A 282 33.93 -19.10 -12.14
N LEU A 283 33.60 -19.65 -10.96
CA LEU A 283 34.12 -20.88 -10.32
C LEU A 283 35.58 -20.76 -9.85
N GLY A 284 35.77 -20.69 -8.52
CA GLY A 284 37.07 -20.67 -7.84
C GLY A 284 36.94 -20.16 -6.40
N SER A 285 36.92 -21.09 -5.45
CA SER A 285 37.14 -20.91 -4.00
C SER A 285 38.65 -20.91 -3.69
N PRO A 286 39.04 -20.87 -2.40
CA PRO A 286 38.85 -19.85 -1.38
C PRO A 286 40.22 -19.26 -0.97
N ASP A 287 40.27 -18.12 -0.30
CA ASP A 287 41.35 -17.92 0.68
C ASP A 287 41.00 -16.86 1.73
N THR A 288 41.52 -17.16 2.90
CA THR A 288 41.36 -16.57 4.23
C THR A 288 42.23 -15.31 4.32
N ASP A 289 41.76 -14.26 4.99
CA ASP A 289 42.52 -13.68 6.11
C ASP A 289 41.81 -12.53 6.82
N GLN A 290 41.99 -12.58 8.14
CA GLN A 290 41.53 -11.65 9.15
C GLN A 290 42.44 -10.42 9.17
N SER A 291 41.88 -9.23 9.35
CA SER A 291 42.48 -8.23 10.25
C SER A 291 41.48 -7.13 10.61
N SER A 292 41.35 -6.99 11.91
CA SER A 292 40.71 -5.96 12.70
C SER A 292 41.34 -4.58 12.51
N GLN A 293 40.53 -3.52 12.42
CA GLN A 293 40.91 -2.18 12.88
C GLN A 293 39.68 -1.42 13.37
N GLU A 294 39.74 -1.01 14.63
CA GLU A 294 38.75 -0.23 15.36
C GLU A 294 38.82 1.27 15.04
N CYS A 295 37.68 1.91 15.32
CA CYS A 295 37.51 3.28 15.83
C CYS A 295 37.60 4.45 14.82
N LYS A 296 36.43 5.06 14.54
CA LYS A 296 36.02 6.36 15.10
C LYS A 296 34.59 6.71 14.70
N THR A 297 33.74 6.85 15.70
CA THR A 297 32.37 7.37 15.66
C THR A 297 32.38 8.89 15.51
N GLU A 298 31.69 9.43 14.50
CA GLU A 298 31.11 10.77 14.54
C GLU A 298 29.64 10.70 14.10
N ASP A 299 28.78 11.10 15.03
CA ASP A 299 27.33 11.18 14.92
C ASP A 299 26.87 12.25 13.93
N VAL A 300 26.12 11.88 12.89
CA VAL A 300 25.10 12.76 12.29
C VAL A 300 23.87 11.94 11.87
N LYS A 301 22.76 12.23 12.54
CA LYS A 301 21.43 11.58 12.50
C LYS A 301 20.80 11.48 11.10
N PRO A 302 20.22 10.33 10.70
CA PRO A 302 19.28 10.26 9.57
C PRO A 302 17.85 10.57 10.05
N LYS A 303 17.18 11.53 9.40
CA LYS A 303 15.73 11.75 9.55
C LYS A 303 14.98 10.73 8.69
N ASP A 304 14.50 9.67 9.34
CA ASP A 304 13.44 8.79 8.84
C ASP A 304 12.15 9.60 8.65
N VAL A 305 11.51 9.48 7.49
CA VAL A 305 10.08 9.81 7.35
C VAL A 305 9.37 8.54 6.91
N SER A 306 9.25 7.63 7.87
CA SER A 306 8.25 6.57 7.85
C SER A 306 6.87 7.18 7.96
N ARG A 307 5.96 6.70 7.12
CA ARG A 307 4.55 7.08 7.19
C ARG A 307 3.91 6.32 8.36
N LEU A 308 4.19 6.80 9.57
CA LEU A 308 3.63 6.32 10.83
C LEU A 308 2.12 6.51 10.81
N LEU A 309 1.35 5.43 10.96
CA LEU A 309 -0.10 5.54 11.13
C LEU A 309 -0.34 6.15 12.51
N ASN A 310 -0.92 7.35 12.56
CA ASN A 310 -1.16 8.00 13.83
C ASN A 310 -2.34 7.31 14.53
N PRO A 311 -2.16 6.74 15.73
CA PRO A 311 -3.24 6.08 16.48
C PRO A 311 -4.43 7.00 16.78
N PHE A 312 -4.18 8.32 16.73
CA PHE A 312 -5.10 9.38 17.13
C PHE A 312 -5.62 10.20 15.96
N CYS A 313 -5.17 9.95 14.72
CA CYS A 313 -5.63 10.69 13.55
C CYS A 313 -6.16 9.70 12.52
N HIS A 314 -7.49 9.50 12.50
CA HIS A 314 -8.33 9.37 11.29
C HIS A 314 -9.75 8.92 11.69
N TYR A 315 -10.43 9.68 12.55
CA TYR A 315 -11.89 9.63 12.63
C TYR A 315 -12.45 10.40 11.43
N ASN A 316 -12.30 9.83 10.24
CA ASN A 316 -12.73 10.47 9.01
C ASN A 316 -14.26 10.37 8.93
N THR A 317 -14.95 11.51 9.00
CA THR A 317 -16.41 11.65 8.93
C THR A 317 -16.99 11.42 7.53
N SER A 318 -16.26 10.76 6.64
CA SER A 318 -16.70 10.50 5.26
C SER A 318 -17.10 9.05 5.07
N LEU A 319 -18.35 8.75 5.40
CA LEU A 319 -19.03 7.59 4.81
C LEU A 319 -19.04 7.80 3.29
N SER A 320 -18.50 6.85 2.53
CA SER A 320 -18.89 6.71 1.13
C SER A 320 -20.41 6.48 1.10
N ASN A 321 -21.13 7.18 0.21
CA ASN A 321 -22.60 7.13 0.15
C ASN A 321 -23.15 5.70 0.07
N ILE A 322 -22.39 4.77 -0.50
CA ILE A 322 -22.73 3.35 -0.67
C ILE A 322 -22.71 2.59 0.66
N SER A 323 -21.70 2.81 1.52
CA SER A 323 -21.62 2.21 2.86
C SER A 323 -22.71 2.78 3.79
N ARG A 324 -23.03 4.08 3.65
CA ARG A 324 -24.16 4.70 4.34
C ARG A 324 -25.47 4.00 3.98
N MET A 325 -25.74 3.78 2.69
CA MET A 325 -27.01 3.19 2.24
C MET A 325 -27.19 1.73 2.66
N LYS A 326 -26.15 0.89 2.60
CA LYS A 326 -26.21 -0.51 3.07
C LYS A 326 -26.31 -0.63 4.60
N GLY A 327 -25.82 0.37 5.34
CA GLY A 327 -25.90 0.44 6.80
C GLY A 327 -27.19 1.05 7.35
N ILE A 328 -28.12 1.53 6.52
CA ILE A 328 -29.39 2.13 6.99
C ILE A 328 -30.38 1.07 7.47
N THR A 329 -30.39 -0.11 6.87
CA THR A 329 -31.27 -1.21 7.29
C THR A 329 -30.99 -1.59 8.75
N LEU A 330 -32.02 -1.49 9.60
CA LEU A 330 -31.97 -1.80 11.02
C LEU A 330 -31.34 -3.18 11.28
N GLN A 331 -31.66 -4.15 10.43
CA GLN A 331 -31.08 -5.49 10.48
C GLN A 331 -29.54 -5.44 10.41
N ASN A 332 -28.96 -4.79 9.40
CA ASN A 332 -27.50 -4.70 9.28
C ASN A 332 -26.85 -3.90 10.42
N LYS A 333 -27.53 -2.88 10.97
CA LYS A 333 -27.06 -2.16 12.17
C LYS A 333 -27.02 -3.04 13.42
N LEU A 334 -27.96 -3.97 13.53
CA LEU A 334 -28.08 -4.84 14.70
C LEU A 334 -27.22 -6.09 14.56
N THR A 335 -27.08 -6.62 13.35
CA THR A 335 -26.65 -8.01 13.18
C THR A 335 -25.29 -8.21 12.53
N GLY A 336 -24.84 -7.27 11.69
CA GLY A 336 -23.74 -7.55 10.75
C GLY A 336 -24.11 -8.71 9.80
N GLY A 337 -23.27 -8.94 8.80
CA GLY A 337 -23.40 -10.04 7.84
C GLY A 337 -22.07 -10.76 7.70
N ILE A 338 -22.09 -12.08 7.49
CA ILE A 338 -20.87 -12.88 7.26
C ILE A 338 -20.82 -13.25 5.78
N ARG A 339 -19.81 -12.74 5.08
CA ARG A 339 -19.42 -13.26 3.77
C ARG A 339 -18.71 -14.59 3.92
N GLN A 340 -19.06 -15.56 3.08
CA GLN A 340 -18.43 -16.89 3.08
C GLN A 340 -17.17 -16.96 2.19
N ASP A 341 -16.93 -15.92 1.39
CA ASP A 341 -15.79 -15.85 0.47
C ASP A 341 -14.48 -15.50 1.17
N LEU A 342 -13.35 -15.84 0.54
CA LEU A 342 -12.03 -15.42 0.97
C LEU A 342 -11.89 -13.90 0.86
N ILE A 343 -11.31 -13.27 1.87
CA ILE A 343 -11.09 -11.82 1.91
C ILE A 343 -9.63 -11.54 1.54
N LEU A 344 -9.39 -10.78 0.48
CA LEU A 344 -8.04 -10.29 0.17
C LEU A 344 -7.73 -9.08 1.06
N SER A 345 -6.73 -9.20 1.93
CA SER A 345 -6.27 -8.10 2.76
C SER A 345 -5.56 -7.05 1.91
N PRO A 346 -6.00 -5.77 1.95
CA PRO A 346 -5.32 -4.68 1.25
C PRO A 346 -3.92 -4.40 1.82
N TYR A 347 -3.70 -4.68 3.11
CA TYR A 347 -2.45 -4.40 3.80
C TYR A 347 -1.40 -5.50 3.57
N SER A 348 -1.71 -6.76 3.88
CA SER A 348 -0.74 -7.87 3.75
C SER A 348 -0.73 -8.53 2.37
N GLY A 349 -1.77 -8.30 1.54
CA GLY A 349 -1.97 -9.03 0.30
C GLY A 349 -2.34 -10.51 0.49
N MET A 350 -2.61 -10.95 1.72
CA MET A 350 -2.98 -12.32 2.04
C MET A 350 -4.48 -12.58 1.81
N HIS A 351 -4.82 -13.81 1.45
CA HIS A 351 -6.21 -14.27 1.42
C HIS A 351 -6.58 -14.81 2.80
N LEU A 352 -7.48 -14.11 3.46
CA LEU A 352 -8.02 -14.46 4.76
C LEU A 352 -9.20 -15.41 4.61
N LYS A 353 -9.22 -16.43 5.46
CA LYS A 353 -10.37 -17.34 5.59
C LYS A 353 -11.57 -16.57 6.16
N PRO A 354 -12.81 -16.96 5.81
CA PRO A 354 -14.02 -16.31 6.34
C PRO A 354 -14.11 -16.42 7.87
N TYR A 355 -13.56 -17.49 8.45
CA TYR A 355 -13.50 -17.72 9.88
C TYR A 355 -12.05 -17.88 10.34
N ILE A 356 -11.71 -17.20 11.43
CA ILE A 356 -10.50 -17.41 12.23
C ILE A 356 -10.68 -18.67 13.07
N ARG A 357 -11.83 -18.78 13.74
CA ARG A 357 -12.19 -19.91 14.61
C ARG A 357 -13.71 -19.99 14.73
N ARG A 358 -14.26 -21.20 14.81
CA ARG A 358 -15.65 -21.44 15.22
C ARG A 358 -15.64 -22.22 16.53
N ASP A 359 -16.28 -21.66 17.55
CA ASP A 359 -16.26 -22.20 18.90
C ASP A 359 -17.67 -22.59 19.35
N ALA A 360 -17.91 -23.90 19.41
CA ALA A 360 -19.17 -24.45 19.91
C ALA A 360 -19.13 -24.77 21.41
N GLU A 361 -17.97 -24.66 22.07
CA GLU A 361 -17.78 -25.09 23.46
C GLU A 361 -18.12 -23.97 24.44
N THR A 362 -17.67 -22.75 24.15
CA THR A 362 -17.87 -21.60 25.04
C THR A 362 -19.35 -21.35 25.31
N PHE A 363 -19.71 -21.26 26.60
CA PHE A 363 -21.08 -21.03 27.06
C PHE A 363 -21.19 -19.76 27.93
N PRO A 364 -21.47 -18.60 27.30
CA PRO A 364 -21.53 -17.31 27.99
C PRO A 364 -22.70 -17.20 28.98
N PRO A 365 -22.58 -16.37 30.04
CA PRO A 365 -23.63 -16.19 31.05
C PRO A 365 -25.00 -15.84 30.47
N TRP A 366 -25.06 -14.99 29.44
CA TRP A 366 -26.31 -14.66 28.76
C TRP A 366 -27.01 -15.89 28.18
N LEU A 367 -26.25 -16.80 27.54
CA LEU A 367 -26.84 -18.01 26.95
C LEU A 367 -27.28 -19.03 28.01
N LYS A 368 -26.57 -19.08 29.15
CA LYS A 368 -26.98 -19.87 30.33
C LYS A 368 -28.33 -19.41 30.84
N LEU A 369 -28.47 -18.10 31.09
CA LEU A 369 -29.71 -17.50 31.56
C LEU A 369 -30.87 -17.74 30.58
N MET A 370 -30.65 -17.57 29.27
CA MET A 370 -31.70 -17.82 28.28
C MET A 370 -32.13 -19.29 28.26
N ALA A 371 -31.19 -20.23 28.40
CA ALA A 371 -31.49 -21.66 28.48
C ALA A 371 -32.28 -21.99 29.75
N GLU A 372 -31.90 -21.43 30.90
CA GLU A 372 -32.62 -21.59 32.16
C GLU A 372 -34.06 -21.05 32.08
N ILE A 373 -34.24 -19.87 31.48
CA ILE A 373 -35.58 -19.30 31.25
C ILE A 373 -36.44 -20.20 30.36
N GLN A 374 -35.85 -20.74 29.28
CA GLN A 374 -36.56 -21.64 28.37
C GLN A 374 -36.97 -22.95 29.06
N LEU A 375 -36.11 -23.51 29.92
CA LEU A 375 -36.43 -24.70 30.71
C LEU A 375 -37.53 -24.42 31.75
N ALA A 376 -37.42 -23.30 32.47
CA ALA A 376 -38.41 -22.92 33.48
C ALA A 376 -39.79 -22.66 32.85
N ALA A 377 -39.83 -21.94 31.73
CA ALA A 377 -41.07 -21.62 31.02
C ALA A 377 -41.78 -22.86 30.45
N ASN A 378 -41.02 -23.88 30.04
CA ASN A 378 -41.55 -25.13 29.49
C ASN A 378 -41.56 -26.28 30.50
N SER A 379 -41.41 -25.98 31.79
CA SER A 379 -41.42 -26.98 32.87
C SER A 379 -42.69 -27.84 32.91
N SER A 380 -43.80 -27.35 32.33
CA SER A 380 -45.06 -28.09 32.21
C SER A 380 -45.05 -29.15 31.09
N ASN A 381 -44.09 -29.12 30.16
CA ASN A 381 -43.98 -30.07 29.06
C ASN A 381 -42.78 -31.03 29.29
N PRO A 382 -43.02 -32.32 29.63
CA PRO A 382 -41.97 -33.26 29.97
C PRO A 382 -41.07 -33.67 28.77
N ASP A 383 -41.52 -33.46 27.54
CA ASP A 383 -40.75 -33.79 26.32
C ASP A 383 -39.99 -32.58 25.75
N TYR A 384 -39.96 -31.45 26.46
CA TYR A 384 -39.28 -30.25 25.98
C TYR A 384 -37.76 -30.36 26.13
N PHE A 385 -37.06 -30.36 25.00
CA PHE A 385 -35.61 -30.27 24.93
C PHE A 385 -35.15 -28.92 24.38
N LEU A 386 -34.02 -28.43 24.90
CA LEU A 386 -33.44 -27.18 24.42
C LEU A 386 -32.98 -27.30 22.97
N PRO A 387 -33.23 -26.28 22.12
CA PRO A 387 -32.76 -26.28 20.76
C PRO A 387 -31.22 -26.27 20.69
N PRO A 388 -30.63 -26.87 19.64
CA PRO A 388 -29.18 -26.91 19.48
C PRO A 388 -28.60 -25.50 19.38
N ARG A 389 -27.50 -25.27 20.10
CA ARG A 389 -26.86 -23.96 20.20
C ARG A 389 -25.97 -23.69 18.98
N ALA A 390 -25.97 -22.44 18.53
CA ALA A 390 -25.05 -21.99 17.48
C ALA A 390 -23.63 -21.76 18.03
N PRO A 391 -22.57 -21.94 17.20
CA PRO A 391 -21.22 -21.60 17.61
C PRO A 391 -20.99 -20.08 17.70
N LEU A 392 -19.93 -19.70 18.40
CA LEU A 392 -19.31 -18.38 18.30
C LEU A 392 -18.36 -18.36 17.11
N ASP A 393 -18.64 -17.48 16.17
CA ASP A 393 -17.85 -17.31 14.96
C ASP A 393 -16.88 -16.14 15.15
N TYR A 394 -15.59 -16.44 15.13
CA TYR A 394 -14.52 -15.45 15.10
C TYR A 394 -14.15 -15.21 13.64
N THR A 395 -14.29 -13.98 13.19
CA THR A 395 -14.11 -13.56 11.80
C THR A 395 -13.25 -12.31 11.73
N TYR A 396 -12.62 -12.05 10.59
CA TYR A 396 -12.02 -10.75 10.33
C TYR A 396 -13.09 -9.67 10.12
N VAL A 397 -12.72 -8.40 10.25
CA VAL A 397 -13.63 -7.29 9.99
C VAL A 397 -14.10 -7.31 8.54
N GLN A 398 -15.40 -7.07 8.36
CA GLN A 398 -16.05 -7.00 7.07
C GLN A 398 -16.82 -5.69 6.98
N PRO A 399 -17.07 -5.15 5.77
CA PRO A 399 -17.85 -3.92 5.60
C PRO A 399 -19.22 -3.97 6.27
N GLU A 400 -19.84 -5.16 6.33
CA GLU A 400 -21.13 -5.39 6.97
C GLU A 400 -21.08 -5.26 8.50
N HIS A 401 -19.92 -5.43 9.13
CA HIS A 401 -19.75 -5.29 10.58
C HIS A 401 -19.65 -3.84 11.03
N ILE A 402 -19.12 -2.95 10.18
CA ILE A 402 -18.78 -1.57 10.53
C ILE A 402 -19.97 -0.78 11.12
N PRO A 403 -21.20 -0.81 10.56
CA PRO A 403 -22.31 -0.06 11.14
C PRO A 403 -22.63 -0.47 12.58
N ALA A 404 -22.64 -1.78 12.85
CA ALA A 404 -22.93 -2.33 14.17
C ALA A 404 -21.79 -2.05 15.17
N ILE A 405 -20.54 -2.21 14.73
CA ILE A 405 -19.34 -1.90 15.52
C ILE A 405 -19.31 -0.42 15.88
N ASN A 406 -19.51 0.49 14.93
CA ASN A 406 -19.56 1.92 15.19
C ASN A 406 -20.69 2.27 16.16
N SER A 407 -21.87 1.65 16.02
CA SER A 407 -22.96 1.84 16.98
C SER A 407 -22.58 1.41 18.41
N LEU A 408 -21.88 0.28 18.55
CA LEU A 408 -21.40 -0.20 19.85
C LEU A 408 -20.29 0.70 20.41
N CYS A 409 -19.36 1.15 19.57
CA CYS A 409 -18.32 2.09 19.96
C CYS A 409 -18.91 3.39 20.52
N ASN A 410 -19.88 3.97 19.79
CA ASN A 410 -20.54 5.21 20.21
C ASN A 410 -21.37 5.06 21.50
N GLN A 411 -21.84 3.85 21.80
CA GLN A 411 -22.63 3.56 23.01
C GLN A 411 -21.75 3.27 24.23
N PHE A 412 -20.68 2.49 24.08
CA PHE A 412 -19.89 1.95 25.19
C PHE A 412 -18.53 2.64 25.41
N PHE A 413 -18.08 3.45 24.46
CA PHE A 413 -16.86 4.26 24.58
C PHE A 413 -17.26 5.74 24.58
N TRP A 414 -17.16 6.41 23.43
CA TRP A 414 -17.54 7.82 23.27
C TRP A 414 -18.11 8.09 21.88
N PRO A 415 -18.91 9.16 21.70
CA PRO A 415 -19.50 9.50 20.40
C PRO A 415 -18.45 9.95 19.38
N GLY A 416 -18.69 9.67 18.11
CA GLY A 416 -17.85 10.08 16.99
C GLY A 416 -16.81 9.04 16.54
N ILE A 417 -16.83 7.83 17.11
CA ILE A 417 -15.92 6.76 16.70
C ILE A 417 -16.42 6.14 15.38
N ASP A 418 -15.51 6.09 14.39
CA ASP A 418 -15.70 5.38 13.13
C ASP A 418 -14.49 4.47 12.87
N LEU A 419 -14.75 3.16 12.74
CA LEU A 419 -13.74 2.13 12.50
C LEU A 419 -13.67 1.68 11.04
N THR A 420 -14.22 2.45 10.09
CA THR A 420 -14.15 2.13 8.65
C THR A 420 -12.71 1.93 8.15
N GLU A 421 -11.73 2.63 8.72
CA GLU A 421 -10.31 2.49 8.34
C GLU A 421 -9.76 1.07 8.57
N THR A 422 -10.31 0.33 9.54
CA THR A 422 -9.88 -1.03 9.86
C THR A 422 -10.07 -2.02 8.69
N LEU A 423 -10.90 -1.67 7.71
CA LEU A 423 -11.04 -2.43 6.46
C LEU A 423 -9.76 -2.42 5.59
N GLN A 424 -8.83 -1.51 5.82
CA GLN A 424 -7.55 -1.49 5.12
C GLN A 424 -6.60 -2.60 5.60
N TYR A 425 -6.72 -3.01 6.87
CA TYR A 425 -5.86 -3.99 7.52
C TYR A 425 -6.69 -5.07 8.26
N PRO A 426 -7.54 -5.83 7.54
CA PRO A 426 -8.46 -6.79 8.16
C PRO A 426 -7.73 -7.91 8.91
N ASP A 427 -6.48 -8.23 8.57
CA ASP A 427 -5.67 -9.24 9.27
C ASP A 427 -5.46 -8.91 10.75
N PHE A 428 -5.43 -7.61 11.09
CA PHE A 428 -5.20 -7.09 12.44
C PHE A 428 -6.52 -6.79 13.16
N SER A 429 -7.56 -7.54 12.83
CA SER A 429 -8.88 -7.42 13.44
C SER A 429 -9.43 -8.79 13.85
N CYS A 430 -10.27 -8.80 14.88
CA CYS A 430 -11.00 -9.98 15.28
C CYS A 430 -12.40 -9.58 15.73
N VAL A 431 -13.43 -10.01 15.01
CA VAL A 431 -14.85 -9.76 15.30
C VAL A 431 -15.49 -11.07 15.70
N VAL A 432 -16.28 -11.06 16.77
CA VAL A 432 -16.92 -12.26 17.34
C VAL A 432 -18.42 -12.15 17.20
N LEU A 433 -19.01 -13.15 16.57
CA LEU A 433 -20.42 -13.21 16.23
C LEU A 433 -21.08 -14.41 16.91
N TYR A 434 -22.27 -14.20 17.46
CA TYR A 434 -23.19 -15.29 17.79
C TYR A 434 -24.35 -15.26 16.81
N LYS A 435 -24.41 -16.22 15.88
CA LYS A 435 -25.27 -16.18 14.69
C LYS A 435 -25.01 -14.92 13.85
N ARG A 436 -25.78 -13.87 14.09
CA ARG A 436 -25.65 -12.56 13.45
C ARG A 436 -25.69 -11.49 14.55
N LEU A 437 -25.02 -11.67 15.68
CA LEU A 437 -24.96 -10.65 16.72
C LEU A 437 -23.51 -10.44 17.07
N ILE A 438 -23.02 -9.20 16.97
CA ILE A 438 -21.66 -8.87 17.39
C ILE A 438 -21.62 -8.91 18.91
N VAL A 439 -20.88 -9.88 19.45
CA VAL A 439 -20.71 -10.11 20.88
C VAL A 439 -19.34 -9.62 21.38
N GLY A 440 -18.38 -9.43 20.48
CA GLY A 440 -17.10 -8.82 20.78
C GLY A 440 -16.35 -8.40 19.53
N PHE A 441 -15.40 -7.49 19.69
CA PHE A 441 -14.46 -7.13 18.64
C PHE A 441 -13.14 -6.62 19.24
N ALA A 442 -12.07 -6.76 18.48
CA ALA A 442 -10.76 -6.22 18.81
C ALA A 442 -10.04 -5.74 17.54
N PHE A 443 -9.35 -4.61 17.63
CA PHE A 443 -8.65 -3.97 16.52
C PHE A 443 -7.25 -3.55 16.92
N LEU A 444 -6.30 -3.86 16.05
CA LEU A 444 -4.90 -3.46 16.18
C LEU A 444 -4.52 -2.64 14.94
N VAL A 445 -3.93 -1.47 15.16
CA VAL A 445 -3.41 -0.58 14.13
C VAL A 445 -1.94 -0.95 13.90
N PRO A 446 -1.58 -1.47 12.72
CA PRO A 446 -0.21 -1.82 12.42
C PRO A 446 0.64 -0.58 12.16
N ASP A 447 1.96 -0.70 12.30
CA ASP A 447 2.94 0.33 11.89
C ASP A 447 2.72 1.73 12.48
N VAL A 448 2.34 1.78 13.76
CA VAL A 448 2.29 3.04 14.50
C VAL A 448 3.69 3.61 14.69
N SER A 449 4.63 2.71 15.02
CA SER A 449 6.07 2.95 15.01
C SER A 449 6.75 1.91 14.13
N HIS A 450 8.05 2.07 13.87
CA HIS A 450 8.85 1.08 13.15
C HIS A 450 8.83 -0.31 13.80
N THR A 451 8.65 -0.34 15.12
CA THR A 451 8.72 -1.54 15.97
C THR A 451 7.42 -1.80 16.73
N GLU A 452 6.42 -0.92 16.62
CA GLU A 452 5.24 -0.95 17.50
C GLU A 452 3.94 -0.96 16.70
N ASN A 453 3.04 -1.78 17.19
CA ASN A 453 1.64 -1.83 16.81
C ASN A 453 0.78 -1.32 17.98
N TYR A 454 -0.39 -0.75 17.70
CA TYR A 454 -1.26 -0.21 18.73
C TYR A 454 -2.60 -0.93 18.80
N LEU A 455 -2.94 -1.51 19.96
CA LEU A 455 -4.26 -2.07 20.19
C LEU A 455 -5.26 -0.93 20.45
N SER A 456 -6.06 -0.59 19.45
CA SER A 456 -6.94 0.59 19.48
C SER A 456 -8.21 0.36 20.26
N PHE A 457 -8.91 -0.74 19.98
CA PHE A 457 -10.19 -1.05 20.63
C PHE A 457 -10.27 -2.54 20.99
N LEU A 458 -10.78 -2.80 22.19
CA LEU A 458 -11.15 -4.13 22.66
C LEU A 458 -12.50 -4.04 23.34
N PHE A 459 -13.48 -4.80 22.84
CA PHE A 459 -14.84 -4.80 23.35
C PHE A 459 -15.39 -6.20 23.49
N THR A 460 -16.09 -6.45 24.60
CA THR A 460 -16.95 -7.63 24.76
C THR A 460 -18.25 -7.18 25.40
N ARG A 461 -19.36 -7.58 24.78
CA ARG A 461 -20.71 -7.18 25.17
C ARG A 461 -20.97 -7.54 26.63
N PRO A 462 -21.66 -6.68 27.40
CA PRO A 462 -22.10 -7.03 28.75
C PRO A 462 -22.87 -8.37 28.74
N TYR A 463 -22.73 -9.17 29.80
CA TYR A 463 -23.27 -10.54 29.92
C TYR A 463 -22.67 -11.61 28.98
N TRP A 464 -21.74 -11.22 28.10
CA TRP A 464 -20.90 -12.13 27.30
C TRP A 464 -19.45 -12.18 27.79
N ARG A 465 -19.17 -11.57 28.95
CA ARG A 465 -17.83 -11.51 29.56
C ARG A 465 -17.52 -12.77 30.38
N ASN A 466 -16.28 -12.89 30.86
CA ASN A 466 -15.81 -13.97 31.74
C ASN A 466 -15.91 -15.40 31.17
N CYS A 467 -15.93 -15.54 29.85
CA CYS A 467 -15.96 -16.84 29.17
C CYS A 467 -14.82 -17.02 28.14
N GLY A 468 -13.76 -16.19 28.22
CA GLY A 468 -12.56 -16.36 27.38
C GLY A 468 -12.62 -15.70 26.00
N ILE A 469 -13.71 -15.04 25.62
CA ILE A 469 -13.83 -14.35 24.31
C ILE A 469 -12.71 -13.34 24.09
N ALA A 470 -12.53 -12.39 25.01
CA ALA A 470 -11.48 -11.38 24.93
C ALA A 470 -10.07 -11.98 24.98
N LYS A 471 -9.89 -13.09 25.72
CA LYS A 471 -8.62 -13.83 25.77
C LYS A 471 -8.24 -14.32 24.38
N PHE A 472 -9.17 -14.94 23.67
CA PHE A 472 -8.88 -15.41 22.31
C PHE A 472 -8.62 -14.26 21.33
N MET A 473 -9.40 -13.16 21.40
CA MET A 473 -9.18 -12.00 20.53
C MET A 473 -7.78 -11.42 20.68
N ILE A 474 -7.33 -11.19 21.92
CA ILE A 474 -5.98 -10.69 22.20
C ILE A 474 -4.92 -11.69 21.73
N TYR A 475 -5.09 -12.97 22.05
CA TYR A 475 -4.17 -14.03 21.60
C TYR A 475 -3.99 -14.03 20.08
N HIS A 476 -5.08 -13.93 19.33
CA HIS A 476 -5.05 -13.89 17.87
C HIS A 476 -4.28 -12.67 17.36
N LEU A 477 -4.60 -11.47 17.86
CA LEU A 477 -3.93 -10.24 17.43
C LEU A 477 -2.43 -10.25 17.74
N ILE A 478 -2.06 -10.77 18.91
CA ILE A 478 -0.67 -10.97 19.32
C ILE A 478 0.07 -11.93 18.36
N GLN A 479 -0.61 -12.98 17.86
CA GLN A 479 -0.02 -13.89 16.89
C GLN A 479 0.11 -13.26 15.51
N THR A 480 -0.78 -12.36 15.12
CA THR A 480 -0.67 -11.63 13.85
C THR A 480 0.49 -10.62 13.87
N SER A 481 0.82 -10.06 15.02
CA SER A 481 1.87 -9.04 15.19
C SER A 481 3.26 -9.60 15.51
N VAL A 482 3.71 -10.66 14.83
CA VAL A 482 5.04 -11.26 15.12
C VAL A 482 6.17 -10.27 14.85
N GLY A 483 7.08 -10.13 15.82
CA GLY A 483 8.30 -9.30 15.70
C GLY A 483 8.07 -7.79 15.89
N LYS A 484 6.92 -7.40 16.46
CA LYS A 484 6.63 -6.01 16.84
C LYS A 484 6.01 -5.96 18.23
N ASP A 485 6.39 -4.95 18.99
CA ASP A 485 5.79 -4.63 20.28
C ASP A 485 4.33 -4.22 20.09
N ILE A 486 3.51 -4.47 21.12
CA ILE A 486 2.12 -4.01 21.14
C ILE A 486 1.94 -3.03 22.27
N THR A 487 1.50 -1.81 21.96
CA THR A 487 1.16 -0.78 22.93
C THR A 487 -0.35 -0.58 23.01
N LEU A 488 -0.83 -0.16 24.19
CA LEU A 488 -2.25 0.14 24.41
C LEU A 488 -2.44 1.18 25.52
N HIS A 489 -3.55 1.90 25.48
CA HIS A 489 -4.01 2.73 26.59
C HIS A 489 -5.21 2.09 27.28
N VAL A 490 -5.20 2.07 28.61
CA VAL A 490 -6.31 1.54 29.42
C VAL A 490 -6.62 2.47 30.57
N SER A 491 -7.91 2.75 30.81
CA SER A 491 -8.33 3.54 31.98
C SER A 491 -7.94 2.84 33.28
N MET A 492 -7.45 3.60 34.26
CA MET A 492 -6.92 3.04 35.51
C MET A 492 -7.93 2.20 36.30
N ASN A 493 -9.21 2.57 36.22
CA ASN A 493 -10.28 1.89 36.93
C ASN A 493 -10.88 0.70 36.15
N ASN A 494 -10.36 0.39 34.95
CA ASN A 494 -10.96 -0.63 34.11
C ASN A 494 -10.48 -2.05 34.51
N PRO A 495 -11.40 -3.00 34.79
CA PRO A 495 -11.03 -4.37 35.20
C PRO A 495 -10.26 -5.16 34.12
N VAL A 496 -10.24 -4.67 32.87
CA VAL A 496 -9.50 -5.30 31.77
C VAL A 496 -7.97 -5.30 31.99
N LEU A 497 -7.44 -4.45 32.89
CA LEU A 497 -6.02 -4.45 33.27
C LEU A 497 -5.52 -5.83 33.68
N LEU A 498 -6.32 -6.58 34.45
CA LEU A 498 -5.98 -7.94 34.87
C LEU A 498 -5.85 -8.90 33.68
N LEU A 499 -6.64 -8.69 32.63
CA LEU A 499 -6.53 -9.48 31.40
C LEU A 499 -5.22 -9.17 30.68
N TYR A 500 -4.87 -7.90 30.51
CA TYR A 500 -3.61 -7.49 29.87
C TYR A 500 -2.39 -7.98 30.65
N GLN A 501 -2.40 -7.87 31.97
CA GLN A 501 -1.31 -8.37 32.80
C GLN A 501 -1.10 -9.89 32.65
N ARG A 502 -2.18 -10.67 32.51
CA ARG A 502 -2.09 -12.12 32.25
C ARG A 502 -1.48 -12.47 30.89
N PHE A 503 -1.56 -11.56 29.91
CA PHE A 503 -0.89 -11.69 28.62
C PHE A 503 0.56 -11.21 28.63
N GLY A 504 1.04 -10.65 29.74
CA GLY A 504 2.40 -10.14 29.89
C GLY A 504 2.57 -8.66 29.56
N PHE A 505 1.49 -7.91 29.36
CA PHE A 505 1.58 -6.46 29.22
C PHE A 505 2.09 -5.82 30.51
N LYS A 506 3.11 -4.98 30.39
CA LYS A 506 3.68 -4.19 31.49
C LYS A 506 3.20 -2.76 31.40
N VAL A 507 2.98 -2.12 32.54
CA VAL A 507 2.70 -0.68 32.60
C VAL A 507 4.01 0.06 32.39
N GLU A 508 4.09 0.85 31.33
CA GLU A 508 5.25 1.65 30.98
C GLU A 508 5.15 3.05 31.60
N ASN A 509 4.02 3.72 31.36
CA ASN A 509 3.81 5.10 31.80
C ASN A 509 2.37 5.36 32.25
N VAL A 510 2.20 6.38 33.08
CA VAL A 510 0.90 6.93 33.47
C VAL A 510 0.64 8.21 32.69
N VAL A 511 -0.46 8.24 31.94
CA VAL A 511 -0.89 9.40 31.14
C VAL A 511 -2.07 10.08 31.83
N VAL A 512 -1.83 11.27 32.38
CA VAL A 512 -2.86 12.08 33.05
C VAL A 512 -3.75 12.76 32.01
N GLY A 513 -5.07 12.75 32.23
CA GLY A 513 -6.04 13.43 31.37
C GLY A 513 -6.17 12.86 29.94
N PHE A 514 -5.72 11.62 29.71
CA PHE A 514 -5.79 10.98 28.39
C PHE A 514 -7.21 10.98 27.80
N TYR A 515 -8.22 10.73 28.63
CA TYR A 515 -9.62 10.64 28.21
C TYR A 515 -10.39 11.96 28.30
N ASP A 516 -9.77 13.07 28.73
CA ASP A 516 -10.44 14.37 28.92
C ASP A 516 -11.10 14.89 27.64
N LYS A 517 -10.51 14.57 26.48
CA LYS A 517 -11.00 15.00 25.17
C LYS A 517 -12.14 14.13 24.62
N TYR A 518 -12.38 12.96 25.20
CA TYR A 518 -13.23 11.93 24.63
C TYR A 518 -14.43 11.59 25.52
N VAL A 519 -14.23 11.56 26.84
CA VAL A 519 -15.25 11.16 27.81
C VAL A 519 -15.95 12.41 28.35
N ARG A 520 -17.29 12.35 28.44
CA ARG A 520 -18.09 13.45 29.03
C ARG A 520 -17.71 13.64 30.50
N ASN A 521 -17.83 14.87 31.00
CA ASN A 521 -17.48 15.21 32.38
C ASN A 521 -18.32 14.49 33.45
N ASP A 522 -19.40 13.83 33.03
CA ASP A 522 -20.41 13.25 33.92
C ASP A 522 -20.17 11.77 34.25
N VAL A 523 -19.09 11.17 33.73
CA VAL A 523 -18.80 9.73 33.89
C VAL A 523 -17.86 9.49 35.08
N SER A 524 -18.21 8.51 35.92
CA SER A 524 -17.43 8.09 37.12
C SER A 524 -16.09 7.38 36.81
N GLU A 525 -15.71 7.28 35.52
CA GLU A 525 -14.48 6.60 35.13
C GLU A 525 -13.27 7.53 35.25
N SER A 526 -12.11 6.96 35.62
CA SER A 526 -10.87 7.72 35.70
C SER A 526 -10.48 8.25 34.31
N LYS A 527 -10.23 9.55 34.22
CA LYS A 527 -9.79 10.20 32.97
C LYS A 527 -8.32 9.94 32.62
N ASN A 528 -7.57 9.37 33.57
CA ASN A 528 -6.18 8.97 33.41
C ASN A 528 -6.09 7.56 32.81
N ALA A 529 -5.02 7.31 32.06
CA ALA A 529 -4.75 6.02 31.42
C ALA A 529 -3.38 5.47 31.82
N PHE A 530 -3.26 4.15 31.90
CA PHE A 530 -1.97 3.47 31.82
C PHE A 530 -1.63 3.22 30.36
N LEU A 531 -0.40 3.57 29.97
CA LEU A 531 0.23 3.08 28.76
C LEU A 531 0.84 1.72 29.09
N CYS A 532 0.35 0.67 28.44
CA CYS A 532 0.87 -0.68 28.59
C CYS A 532 1.58 -1.13 27.32
N ARG A 533 2.68 -1.88 27.49
CA ARG A 533 3.47 -2.46 26.40
C ARG A 533 3.65 -3.96 26.58
N LEU A 534 3.58 -4.70 25.49
CA LEU A 534 4.00 -6.09 25.39
C LEU A 534 5.23 -6.15 24.49
N ASP A 535 6.38 -6.44 25.09
CA ASP A 535 7.67 -6.60 24.39
C ASP A 535 7.69 -7.96 23.66
N ARG A 536 8.11 -7.99 22.38
CA ARG A 536 7.95 -9.18 21.51
C ARG A 536 9.15 -9.55 20.66
#